data_AF-A0AB39VGA5-F1
#
_entry.id   AF-A0AB39VGA5-F1
#
_cell.length_a   1.000
_cell.length_b   1.000
_cell.length_c   1.000
_cell.angle_alpha   90.00
_cell.angle_beta   90.00
_cell.angle_gamma   90.00
#
_symmetry.space_group_name_H-M   'P 1'
#
loop_
_entity.id
_entity.type
_entity.pdbx_description
1 polymer ?
#
loop_
_entity_poly.entity_id
_entity_poly.type
_entity_poly.pdbx_seq_one_letter_code
_entity_poly.pdbx_strand_id
1 'polypeptide(L)'
;MKNNIEDMTLEEVQYLIKRIEKGTLDESRDKEESQKKKENGQRLVLKLIEEFGELAENIRKNMRFDGQNIKGTIEEEVFDVFYYIVAIANYHEIDLEKIFY
;
A
#
# COMPACT_ATOMS: atom_id res chain seq x y z
N MET A 1 16.24 -7.42 -26.79
CA MET A 1 15.77 -6.04 -26.54
C MET A 1 15.94 -5.79 -25.06
N LYS A 2 16.77 -4.80 -24.66
CA LYS A 2 16.75 -4.33 -23.27
C LYS A 2 15.46 -3.54 -23.13
N ASN A 3 14.51 -4.02 -22.33
CA ASN A 3 13.38 -3.18 -21.96
C ASN A 3 13.96 -1.99 -21.20
N ASN A 4 13.89 -0.79 -21.79
CA ASN A 4 13.93 0.44 -21.01
C ASN A 4 12.63 0.44 -20.21
N ILE A 5 12.66 -0.21 -19.05
CA ILE A 5 11.66 0.03 -18.03
C ILE A 5 12.08 1.37 -17.46
N GLU A 6 11.42 2.45 -17.87
CA GLU A 6 11.56 3.72 -17.16
C GLU A 6 11.14 3.48 -15.70
N ASP A 7 11.96 3.96 -14.78
CA ASP A 7 11.66 3.87 -13.35
C ASP A 7 10.35 4.60 -13.07
N MET A 8 9.45 3.96 -12.35
CA MET A 8 8.14 4.51 -12.01
C MET A 8 8.29 5.65 -10.99
N THR A 9 7.58 6.75 -11.20
CA THR A 9 7.59 7.89 -10.25
C THR A 9 6.72 7.62 -9.02
N LEU A 10 6.90 8.42 -7.95
CA LEU A 10 6.03 8.33 -6.78
C LEU A 10 4.59 8.74 -7.12
N GLU A 11 4.40 9.75 -7.98
CA GLU A 11 3.08 10.12 -8.49
C GLU A 11 2.39 8.94 -9.21
N GLU A 12 3.13 8.20 -10.05
CA GLU A 12 2.60 7.03 -10.75
C GLU A 12 2.23 5.89 -9.78
N VAL A 13 3.05 5.62 -8.76
CA VAL A 13 2.73 4.65 -7.71
C VAL A 13 1.46 5.06 -6.94
N GLN A 14 1.37 6.34 -6.54
CA GLN A 14 0.19 6.89 -5.87
C GLN A 14 -1.07 6.72 -6.73
N TYR A 15 -0.97 6.99 -8.04
CA TYR A 15 -2.06 6.81 -9.00
C TYR A 15 -2.52 5.36 -9.11
N LEU A 16 -1.58 4.40 -9.21
CA LEU A 16 -1.90 2.98 -9.30
C LEU A 16 -2.62 2.48 -8.04
N ILE A 17 -2.11 2.80 -6.85
CA ILE A 17 -2.73 2.40 -5.58
C ILE A 17 -4.13 2.99 -5.44
N LYS A 18 -4.30 4.27 -5.77
CA LYS A 18 -5.62 4.93 -5.75
C LYS A 18 -6.64 4.25 -6.69
N ARG A 19 -6.19 3.68 -7.81
CA ARG A 19 -7.05 2.89 -8.71
C ARG A 19 -7.40 1.53 -8.16
N ILE A 20 -6.45 0.84 -7.52
CA ILE A 20 -6.69 -0.45 -6.86
C ILE A 20 -7.75 -0.28 -5.76
N GLU A 21 -7.63 0.75 -4.94
CA GLU A 21 -8.59 1.07 -3.88
C GLU A 21 -9.99 1.37 -4.43
N LYS A 22 -10.07 2.17 -5.51
CA LYS A 22 -11.36 2.45 -6.18
C LYS A 22 -11.98 1.24 -6.84
N GLY A 23 -11.19 0.29 -7.34
CA GLY A 23 -11.67 -0.96 -7.94
C GLY A 23 -12.08 -2.03 -6.91
N THR A 24 -11.59 -1.92 -5.67
CA THR A 24 -11.99 -2.78 -4.54
C THR A 24 -13.12 -2.20 -3.70
N LEU A 25 -13.37 -0.88 -3.80
CA LEU A 25 -14.50 -0.18 -3.21
C LEU A 25 -15.68 -0.15 -4.20
N ASP A 26 -16.57 -1.14 -4.05
CA ASP A 26 -17.85 -1.27 -4.75
C ASP A 26 -18.62 0.07 -4.85
N GLU A 27 -19.18 0.36 -6.03
CA GLU A 27 -19.87 1.62 -6.43
C GLU A 27 -21.19 1.89 -5.67
N SER A 28 -21.39 1.34 -4.48
CA SER A 28 -22.62 1.55 -3.73
C SER A 28 -22.47 2.55 -2.57
N ARG A 29 -22.97 3.76 -2.87
CA ARG A 29 -23.65 4.72 -1.98
C ARG A 29 -22.79 5.88 -1.47
N ASP A 30 -22.89 6.95 -2.26
CA ASP A 30 -22.92 8.34 -1.80
C ASP A 30 -23.88 8.51 -0.61
N LYS A 31 -23.50 9.42 0.30
CA LYS A 31 -24.22 9.92 1.50
C LYS A 31 -23.87 9.25 2.84
N GLU A 32 -22.60 9.31 3.24
CA GLU A 32 -22.16 9.39 4.66
C GLU A 32 -20.64 9.68 4.74
N GLU A 33 -20.22 10.80 4.16
CA GLU A 33 -18.83 11.00 3.69
C GLU A 33 -17.81 11.33 4.81
N SER A 34 -18.25 11.87 5.95
CA SER A 34 -17.35 12.32 7.03
C SER A 34 -17.05 11.22 8.07
N GLN A 35 -18.06 10.41 8.43
CA GLN A 35 -17.90 9.30 9.38
C GLN A 35 -17.17 8.11 8.72
N LYS A 36 -17.53 7.74 7.48
CA LYS A 36 -16.83 6.71 6.69
C LYS A 36 -15.38 7.08 6.36
N LYS A 37 -15.06 8.36 6.10
CA LYS A 37 -13.66 8.79 5.92
C LYS A 37 -12.85 8.46 7.17
N LYS A 38 -13.30 8.89 8.35
CA LYS A 38 -12.61 8.61 9.63
C LYS A 38 -12.41 7.12 9.89
N GLU A 39 -13.44 6.31 9.64
CA GLU A 39 -13.38 4.85 9.75
C GLU A 39 -12.37 4.23 8.76
N ASN A 40 -12.27 4.78 7.55
CA ASN A 40 -11.29 4.34 6.56
C ASN A 40 -9.85 4.69 6.93
N GLY A 41 -9.59 5.90 7.47
CA GLY A 41 -8.24 6.30 7.87
C GLY A 41 -7.69 5.47 9.04
N GLN A 42 -8.50 5.23 10.07
CA GLN A 42 -8.11 4.35 11.19
C GLN A 42 -7.89 2.91 10.71
N ARG A 43 -8.73 2.42 9.81
CA ARG A 43 -8.60 1.09 9.22
C ARG A 43 -7.28 0.94 8.45
N LEU A 44 -6.86 1.94 7.67
CA LEU A 44 -5.58 1.93 6.97
C LEU A 44 -4.39 1.83 7.94
N VAL A 45 -4.44 2.56 9.05
CA VAL A 45 -3.40 2.49 10.10
C VAL A 45 -3.38 1.12 10.78
N LEU A 46 -4.55 0.53 11.07
CA LEU A 46 -4.62 -0.81 11.66
C LEU A 46 -4.04 -1.87 10.71
N LYS A 47 -4.34 -1.79 9.42
CA LYS A 47 -3.72 -2.65 8.40
C LYS A 47 -2.21 -2.46 8.33
N LEU A 48 -1.72 -1.22 8.31
CA LEU A 48 -0.27 -0.95 8.35
C LEU A 48 0.41 -1.61 9.56
N ILE A 49 -0.21 -1.56 10.74
CA ILE A 49 0.33 -2.19 11.96
C ILE A 49 0.34 -3.72 11.84
N GLU A 50 -0.70 -4.30 11.25
CA GLU A 50 -0.78 -5.74 10.95
C GLU A 50 0.36 -6.18 10.03
N GLU A 51 0.51 -5.53 8.87
CA GLU A 51 1.57 -5.88 7.90
C GLU A 51 2.97 -5.66 8.50
N PHE A 52 3.15 -4.63 9.34
CA PHE A 52 4.42 -4.42 10.04
C PHE A 52 4.72 -5.55 11.06
N GLY A 53 3.68 -6.11 11.69
CA GLY A 53 3.79 -7.27 12.55
C GLY A 53 4.19 -8.53 11.77
N GLU A 54 3.57 -8.76 10.62
CA GLU A 54 3.90 -9.87 9.71
C GLU A 54 5.33 -9.75 9.17
N LEU A 55 5.73 -8.54 8.77
CA LEU A 55 7.12 -8.21 8.40
C LEU A 55 8.10 -8.57 9.52
N ALA A 56 7.83 -8.15 10.75
CA ALA A 56 8.68 -8.45 11.90
C ALA A 56 8.79 -9.97 12.15
N GLU A 57 7.68 -10.69 12.01
CA GLU A 57 7.66 -12.14 12.15
C GLU A 57 8.48 -12.83 11.05
N ASN A 58 8.33 -12.43 9.80
CA ASN A 58 9.00 -13.03 8.65
C ASN A 58 10.50 -12.69 8.61
N ILE A 59 10.90 -11.49 9.06
CA ILE A 59 12.30 -11.14 9.32
C ILE A 59 12.90 -12.05 10.39
N ARG A 60 12.20 -12.23 11.52
CA ARG A 60 12.67 -13.10 12.61
C ARG A 60 12.85 -14.55 12.14
N LYS A 61 12.01 -15.02 11.22
CA LYS A 61 12.10 -16.36 10.62
C LYS A 61 13.06 -16.44 9.43
N ASN A 62 13.55 -15.30 8.93
CA ASN A 62 14.32 -15.18 7.68
C ASN A 62 13.64 -15.87 6.48
N MET A 63 12.32 -15.68 6.35
CA MET A 63 11.53 -16.25 5.26
C MET A 63 11.70 -15.40 4.00
N ARG A 64 12.53 -15.87 3.07
CA ARG A 64 12.83 -15.19 1.81
C ARG A 64 12.06 -15.80 0.65
N PHE A 65 11.70 -14.97 -0.30
CA PHE A 65 11.15 -15.42 -1.57
C PHE A 65 12.15 -16.31 -2.33
N ASP A 66 11.71 -17.51 -2.69
CA ASP A 66 12.50 -18.54 -3.37
C ASP A 66 12.21 -18.65 -4.87
N GLY A 67 11.33 -17.77 -5.39
CA GLY A 67 10.87 -17.81 -6.78
C GLY A 67 9.58 -18.61 -7.00
N GLN A 68 9.07 -19.32 -5.99
CA GLN A 68 7.87 -20.16 -6.12
C GLN A 68 6.66 -19.59 -5.40
N ASN A 69 6.83 -19.17 -4.15
CA ASN A 69 5.73 -18.63 -3.35
C ASN A 69 6.14 -17.34 -2.65
N ILE A 70 5.49 -16.24 -3.03
CA ILE A 70 5.71 -14.93 -2.43
C ILE A 70 5.03 -14.82 -1.05
N LYS A 71 4.03 -15.67 -0.77
CA LYS A 71 3.24 -15.57 0.46
C LYS A 71 4.03 -15.88 1.73
N GLY A 72 3.94 -15.03 2.74
CA GLY A 72 4.64 -15.09 4.01
C GLY A 72 6.14 -14.85 3.87
N THR A 73 6.56 -14.04 2.90
CA THR A 73 7.98 -13.73 2.69
C THR A 73 8.28 -12.29 3.06
N ILE A 74 9.52 -12.00 3.44
CA ILE A 74 9.96 -10.62 3.72
C ILE A 74 9.66 -9.71 2.53
N GLU A 75 9.84 -10.19 1.30
CA GLU A 75 9.55 -9.43 0.08
C GLU A 75 8.08 -9.02 -0.05
N GLU A 76 7.13 -9.89 0.31
CA GLU A 76 5.70 -9.56 0.35
C GLU A 76 5.42 -8.51 1.41
N GLU A 77 5.84 -8.76 2.65
CA GLU A 77 5.48 -7.89 3.77
C GLU A 77 6.10 -6.49 3.64
N VAL A 78 7.30 -6.37 3.05
CA VAL A 78 7.90 -5.06 2.73
C VAL A 78 7.02 -4.30 1.74
N PHE A 79 6.50 -4.99 0.72
CA PHE A 79 5.61 -4.38 -0.26
C PHE A 79 4.27 -4.00 0.37
N ASP A 80 3.71 -4.83 1.25
CA ASP A 80 2.44 -4.55 1.91
C ASP A 80 2.55 -3.36 2.88
N VAL A 81 3.65 -3.26 3.63
CA VAL A 81 3.97 -2.06 4.43
C VAL A 81 4.07 -0.82 3.54
N PHE A 82 4.79 -0.91 2.42
CA PHE A 82 4.92 0.20 1.48
C PHE A 82 3.56 0.62 0.88
N TYR A 83 2.73 -0.36 0.49
CA TYR A 83 1.39 -0.14 -0.02
C TYR A 83 0.55 0.69 0.94
N TYR A 84 0.48 0.30 2.23
CA TYR A 84 -0.34 1.03 3.20
C TYR A 84 0.22 2.41 3.55
N ILE A 85 1.54 2.62 3.50
CA ILE A 85 2.13 3.97 3.62
C ILE A 85 1.61 4.88 2.50
N VAL A 86 1.65 4.39 1.25
CA VAL A 86 1.17 5.16 0.10
C VAL A 86 -0.34 5.35 0.13
N ALA A 87 -1.11 4.35 0.56
CA ALA A 87 -2.55 4.44 0.75
C ALA A 87 -2.92 5.52 1.79
N ILE A 88 -2.19 5.59 2.90
CA ILE A 88 -2.37 6.64 3.92
C ILE A 88 -2.05 8.02 3.33
N ALA A 89 -0.96 8.15 2.57
CA ALA A 89 -0.63 9.40 1.89
C ALA A 89 -1.75 9.83 0.93
N ASN A 90 -2.25 8.90 0.11
CA ASN A 90 -3.37 9.13 -0.80
C ASN A 90 -4.65 9.55 -0.06
N TYR A 91 -4.97 8.88 1.06
CA TYR A 91 -6.14 9.17 1.88
C TYR A 91 -6.11 10.58 2.47
N HIS A 92 -4.91 11.06 2.83
CA HIS A 92 -4.68 12.42 3.33
C HIS A 92 -4.38 13.45 2.23
N GLU A 93 -4.47 13.07 0.96
CA GLU A 93 -4.14 13.94 -0.19
C GLU A 93 -2.72 14.52 -0.13
N ILE A 94 -1.79 13.75 0.44
CA ILE A 94 -0.37 14.09 0.50
C ILE A 94 0.28 13.68 -0.82
N ASP A 95 0.91 14.65 -1.47
CA ASP A 95 1.76 14.44 -2.65
C ASP A 95 3.15 13.98 -2.18
N LEU A 96 3.45 12.69 -2.31
CA LEU A 96 4.71 12.13 -1.80
C LEU A 96 5.91 12.64 -2.58
N GLU A 97 5.76 12.88 -3.89
CA GLU A 97 6.83 13.36 -4.74
C GLU A 97 7.27 14.77 -4.33
N LYS A 98 6.31 15.68 -4.07
CA LYS A 98 6.61 17.03 -3.58
C LYS A 98 7.18 17.09 -2.16
N ILE A 99 6.97 16.06 -1.34
CA ILE A 99 7.52 16.02 0.02
C ILE A 99 8.94 15.45 0.02
N PHE A 100 9.25 14.55 -0.91
CA PHE A 100 10.54 13.90 -1.01
C PHE A 100 11.61 14.74 -1.75
N TYR A 101 11.17 15.61 -2.66
CA TYR A 101 12.00 16.55 -3.42
C TYR A 101 11.91 17.98 -2.88
#